data_AF-A0A7Z8QVT2-F1
#
_entry.id   AF-A0A7Z8QVT2-F1
#
_cell.length_a   1.000
_cell.length_b   1.000
_cell.length_c   1.000
_cell.angle_alpha   90.00
_cell.angle_beta   90.00
_cell.angle_gamma   90.00
#
_symmetry.space_group_name_H-M   'P 1'
#
loop_
_entity.id
_entity.type
_entity.pdbx_description
1 polymer ?
#
loop_
_entity_poly.entity_id
_entity_poly.type
_entity_poly.pdbx_seq_one_letter_code
_entity_poly.pdbx_strand_id
1 'polypeptide(L)'
;MANFNQQYGTNHKINEFDLYYQDVQQRIKDQKYTNADHPHKNKIDIVIVVDMLLTGFDSKFLNTLYVDKNLKYHGLIQAFSRTNRVLNDSKPWGNILDFRGQETEVNAAIELFSGAAKNCAKEIWLVDSAPVAVEKYQKAVEKLDTFMQGKGLDCSPSEVANLKGDIAKAEFINHFKTVQKLKTKIEQYTKLSDEQQQGIEQALSIDNLRGFKSAYLEIAKDLKRKQDKDGEGIE
;
A
#
# COMPACT_ATOMS: atom_id res chain seq x y z
N MET A 1 31.92 -8.57 -9.12
CA MET A 1 31.32 -8.57 -10.48
C MET A 1 31.20 -9.96 -11.09
N ALA A 2 32.08 -10.92 -10.79
CA ALA A 2 32.02 -12.28 -11.37
C ALA A 2 30.66 -12.99 -11.21
N ASN A 3 30.09 -13.03 -10.00
CA ASN A 3 28.78 -13.66 -9.76
C ASN A 3 27.65 -12.96 -10.52
N PHE A 4 27.71 -11.63 -10.65
CA PHE A 4 26.72 -10.86 -11.42
C PHE A 4 26.80 -11.23 -12.91
N ASN A 5 28.01 -11.24 -13.46
CA ASN A 5 28.27 -11.63 -14.83
C ASN A 5 27.78 -13.05 -15.14
N GLN A 6 28.04 -13.99 -14.22
CA GLN A 6 27.55 -15.37 -14.34
C GLN A 6 26.03 -15.46 -14.30
N GLN A 7 25.38 -14.77 -13.36
CA GLN A 7 23.92 -14.79 -13.20
C GLN A 7 23.21 -14.22 -14.42
N TYR A 8 23.71 -13.12 -14.97
CA TYR A 8 23.02 -12.35 -16.00
C TYR A 8 23.61 -12.51 -17.42
N GLY A 9 24.64 -13.35 -17.58
CA GLY A 9 25.32 -13.56 -18.86
C GLY A 9 26.00 -12.29 -19.38
N THR A 10 26.49 -11.43 -18.49
CA THR A 10 27.15 -10.15 -18.84
C THR A 10 28.67 -10.26 -18.68
N ASN A 11 29.41 -9.22 -19.11
CA ASN A 11 30.87 -9.19 -19.03
C ASN A 11 31.40 -7.86 -18.47
N HIS A 12 30.77 -7.39 -17.40
CA HIS A 12 31.18 -6.14 -16.77
C HIS A 12 32.56 -6.26 -16.13
N LYS A 13 33.39 -5.22 -16.33
CA LYS A 13 34.73 -5.10 -15.77
C LYS A 13 34.78 -3.93 -14.79
N ILE A 14 35.74 -3.97 -13.86
CA ILE A 14 35.93 -2.90 -12.86
C ILE A 14 36.17 -1.54 -13.52
N ASN A 15 36.91 -1.51 -14.64
CA ASN A 15 37.21 -0.29 -15.38
C ASN A 15 35.99 0.28 -16.15
N GLU A 16 34.90 -0.49 -16.25
CA GLU A 16 33.65 -0.16 -16.95
C GLU A 16 32.49 -0.10 -15.94
N PHE A 17 32.77 0.42 -14.73
CA PHE A 17 31.80 0.45 -13.62
C PHE A 17 30.49 1.16 -13.98
N ASP A 18 30.53 2.19 -14.83
CA ASP A 18 29.33 2.94 -15.22
C ASP A 18 28.32 2.07 -15.99
N LEU A 19 28.79 1.19 -16.87
CA LEU A 19 27.94 0.26 -17.60
C LEU A 19 27.31 -0.78 -16.67
N TYR A 20 28.09 -1.27 -15.71
CA TYR A 20 27.58 -2.13 -14.65
C TYR A 20 26.50 -1.44 -13.82
N TYR A 21 26.74 -0.19 -13.43
CA TYR A 21 25.82 0.60 -12.62
C TYR A 21 24.51 0.89 -13.37
N GLN A 22 24.57 1.18 -14.68
CA GLN A 22 23.39 1.34 -15.52
C GLN A 22 22.60 0.04 -15.64
N ASP A 23 23.28 -1.11 -15.81
CA ASP A 23 22.64 -2.43 -15.88
C ASP A 23 21.91 -2.76 -14.58
N VAL A 24 22.55 -2.53 -13.42
CA VAL A 24 21.92 -2.69 -12.10
C VAL A 24 20.65 -1.83 -12.00
N GLN A 25 20.73 -0.54 -12.36
CA GLN A 25 19.57 0.35 -12.31
C GLN A 25 18.41 -0.11 -13.21
N GLN A 26 18.74 -0.61 -14.41
CA GLN A 26 17.74 -1.09 -15.36
C GLN A 26 17.02 -2.32 -14.79
N ARG A 27 17.77 -3.29 -14.24
CA ARG A 27 17.19 -4.51 -13.66
C ARG A 27 16.30 -4.28 -12.45
N ILE A 28 16.57 -3.23 -11.67
CA ILE A 28 15.67 -2.78 -10.60
C ILE A 28 14.37 -2.21 -11.20
N LYS A 29 14.47 -1.45 -12.29
CA LYS A 29 13.30 -0.86 -12.98
C LYS A 29 12.48 -1.89 -13.75
N ASP A 30 13.08 -3.00 -14.16
CA ASP A 30 12.42 -4.09 -14.90
C ASP A 30 11.38 -4.86 -14.07
N GLN A 31 11.30 -4.59 -12.75
CA GLN A 31 10.17 -4.98 -11.90
C GLN A 31 8.82 -4.45 -12.39
N LYS A 32 8.83 -3.47 -13.31
CA LYS A 32 7.61 -3.01 -13.98
C LYS A 32 6.97 -4.03 -14.91
N TYR A 33 7.73 -5.01 -15.38
CA TYR A 33 7.25 -6.06 -16.28
C TYR A 33 6.78 -7.28 -15.48
N THR A 34 5.79 -7.99 -15.99
CA THR A 34 5.38 -9.27 -15.40
C THR A 34 6.48 -10.32 -15.58
N ASN A 35 6.40 -11.45 -14.85
CA ASN A 35 7.36 -12.55 -15.03
C ASN A 35 7.16 -13.31 -16.35
N ALA A 36 5.98 -13.18 -16.98
CA ALA A 36 5.73 -13.71 -18.32
C ALA A 36 6.47 -12.89 -19.38
N ASP A 37 6.42 -11.56 -19.29
CA ASP A 37 7.05 -10.67 -20.27
C ASP A 37 8.57 -10.55 -20.06
N HIS A 38 8.99 -10.53 -18.79
CA HIS A 38 10.39 -10.46 -18.42
C HIS A 38 10.69 -11.43 -17.26
N PRO A 39 11.43 -12.52 -17.49
CA PRO A 39 11.69 -13.52 -16.47
C PRO A 39 12.32 -12.93 -15.20
N HIS A 40 11.88 -13.42 -14.04
CA HIS A 40 12.36 -12.98 -12.73
C HIS A 40 13.89 -13.07 -12.60
N LYS A 41 14.51 -14.12 -13.15
CA LYS A 41 15.98 -14.32 -13.14
C LYS A 41 16.79 -13.16 -13.74
N ASN A 42 16.17 -12.28 -14.52
CA ASN A 42 16.81 -11.13 -15.15
C ASN A 42 16.66 -9.84 -14.32
N LYS A 43 15.81 -9.85 -13.30
CA LYS A 43 15.49 -8.71 -12.43
C LYS A 43 16.29 -8.77 -11.14
N ILE A 44 16.32 -7.66 -10.41
CA ILE A 44 16.87 -7.59 -9.07
C ILE A 44 15.77 -7.24 -8.06
N ASP A 45 15.70 -8.00 -6.98
CA ASP A 45 14.76 -7.76 -5.88
C ASP A 45 15.38 -6.95 -4.73
N ILE A 46 16.65 -7.23 -4.41
CA ILE A 46 17.37 -6.59 -3.29
C ILE A 46 18.70 -6.03 -3.79
N VAL A 47 18.97 -4.78 -3.44
CA VAL A 47 20.25 -4.13 -3.70
C VAL A 47 20.79 -3.57 -2.38
N ILE A 48 22.04 -3.89 -2.09
CA ILE A 48 22.77 -3.34 -0.96
C ILE A 48 23.56 -2.13 -1.47
N VAL A 49 23.31 -0.97 -0.88
CA VAL A 49 23.96 0.29 -1.26
C VAL A 49 24.53 1.00 -0.04
N VAL A 50 25.53 1.86 -0.26
CA VAL A 50 26.07 2.76 0.76
C VAL A 50 25.48 4.16 0.59
N ASP A 51 25.73 4.79 -0.57
CA ASP A 51 25.20 6.13 -0.92
C ASP A 51 24.58 6.16 -2.32
N MET A 52 24.98 5.26 -3.21
CA MET A 52 24.42 5.15 -4.55
C MET A 52 22.93 4.79 -4.48
N LEU A 53 22.15 5.28 -5.45
CA LEU A 53 20.70 5.11 -5.55
C LEU A 53 19.87 5.79 -4.45
N LEU A 54 20.48 6.38 -3.41
CA LEU A 54 19.75 7.17 -2.41
C LEU A 54 19.32 8.55 -2.95
N THR A 55 20.03 9.04 -3.97
CA THR A 55 19.70 10.27 -4.70
C THR A 55 19.59 9.99 -6.21
N GLY A 56 18.73 10.72 -6.91
CA GLY A 56 18.59 10.66 -8.37
C GLY A 56 17.95 9.40 -8.96
N PHE A 57 17.98 8.25 -8.27
CA PHE A 57 17.33 7.03 -8.73
C PHE A 57 15.82 7.06 -8.49
N ASP A 58 15.05 6.58 -9.47
CA ASP A 58 13.59 6.61 -9.46
C ASP A 58 12.98 5.31 -9.97
N SER A 59 12.12 4.69 -9.16
CA SER A 59 11.33 3.52 -9.56
C SER A 59 9.99 3.48 -8.81
N LYS A 60 8.89 3.39 -9.55
CA LYS A 60 7.54 3.24 -8.96
C LYS A 60 7.36 1.91 -8.20
N PHE A 61 8.13 0.89 -8.59
CA PHE A 61 8.03 -0.47 -8.06
C PHE A 61 8.88 -0.68 -6.80
N LEU A 62 9.74 0.28 -6.43
CA LEU A 62 10.50 0.24 -5.18
C LEU A 62 9.60 0.65 -4.01
N ASN A 63 9.30 -0.29 -3.12
CA ASN A 63 8.42 -0.05 -1.97
C ASN A 63 9.16 0.01 -0.62
N THR A 64 10.22 -0.77 -0.45
CA THR A 64 10.83 -0.98 0.86
C THR A 64 12.28 -0.51 0.88
N LEU A 65 12.66 0.25 1.91
CA LEU A 65 14.03 0.63 2.19
C LEU A 65 14.43 0.11 3.58
N TYR A 66 15.47 -0.72 3.61
CA TYR A 66 16.11 -1.19 4.82
C TYR A 66 17.27 -0.25 5.15
N VAL A 67 17.26 0.34 6.35
CA VAL A 67 18.21 1.38 6.75
C VAL A 67 19.02 0.90 7.94
N ASP A 68 20.30 0.64 7.70
CA ASP A 68 21.33 0.49 8.74
C ASP A 68 22.42 1.55 8.54
N LYS A 69 21.99 2.81 8.46
CA LYS A 69 22.88 3.96 8.27
C LYS A 69 22.33 5.16 9.03
N ASN A 70 23.24 5.95 9.61
CA ASN A 70 22.88 7.21 10.25
C ASN A 70 22.53 8.24 9.17
N LEU A 71 21.25 8.36 8.84
CA LEU A 71 20.74 9.33 7.87
C LEU A 71 20.34 10.60 8.62
N LYS A 72 20.76 11.77 8.13
CA LYS A 72 20.48 13.05 8.79
C LYS A 72 19.79 14.02 7.84
N TYR A 73 18.78 14.73 8.34
CA TYR A 73 18.10 15.84 7.66
C TYR A 73 17.74 15.54 6.20
N HIS A 74 18.31 16.28 5.24
CA HIS A 74 18.00 16.17 3.83
C HIS A 74 18.30 14.76 3.26
N GLY A 75 19.37 14.10 3.71
CA GLY A 75 19.72 12.75 3.25
C GLY A 75 18.68 11.72 3.66
N LEU A 76 18.09 11.89 4.85
CA LEU A 76 16.98 11.06 5.34
C LEU A 76 15.73 11.24 4.47
N ILE A 77 15.31 12.49 4.26
CA ILE A 77 14.12 12.78 3.44
C ILE A 77 14.32 12.33 1.98
N GLN A 78 15.50 12.52 1.41
CA GLN A 78 15.80 12.08 0.05
C GLN A 78 15.73 10.56 -0.07
N ALA A 79 16.36 9.83 0.84
CA ALA A 79 16.32 8.37 0.88
C ALA A 79 14.88 7.85 1.07
N PHE A 80 14.12 8.42 2.02
CA PHE A 80 12.75 7.98 2.30
C PHE A 80 11.81 8.29 1.12
N SER A 81 12.02 9.41 0.42
CA SER A 81 11.22 9.76 -0.76
C SER A 81 11.34 8.74 -1.91
N ARG A 82 12.35 7.85 -1.90
CA ARG A 82 12.54 6.83 -2.94
C ARG A 82 11.42 5.79 -2.95
N THR A 83 10.83 5.49 -1.80
CA THR A 83 9.78 4.47 -1.66
C THR A 83 8.38 5.02 -1.95
N ASN A 84 8.18 6.35 -1.83
CA ASN A 84 6.87 7.02 -1.90
C ASN A 84 6.35 7.29 -3.33
N ARG A 85 6.91 6.62 -4.35
CA ARG A 85 6.40 6.74 -5.72
C ARG A 85 5.08 6.00 -5.88
N VAL A 86 4.05 6.75 -6.29
CA VAL A 86 2.70 6.24 -6.54
C VAL A 86 2.72 5.30 -7.75
N LEU A 87 2.24 4.07 -7.54
CA LEU A 87 2.06 3.08 -8.59
C LEU A 87 0.57 2.89 -8.89
N ASN A 88 -0.21 2.52 -7.87
CA ASN A 88 -1.66 2.25 -7.91
C ASN A 88 -2.15 2.01 -6.46
N ASP A 89 -3.46 1.79 -6.27
CA ASP A 89 -4.09 1.62 -4.95
C ASP A 89 -3.52 0.47 -4.10
N SER A 90 -2.78 -0.47 -4.71
CA SER A 90 -2.08 -1.56 -4.04
C SER A 90 -0.80 -1.14 -3.31
N LYS A 91 -0.28 0.06 -3.57
CA LYS A 91 0.91 0.62 -2.90
C LYS A 91 0.55 1.97 -2.24
N PRO A 92 -0.05 1.93 -1.03
CA PRO A 92 -0.57 3.14 -0.39
C PRO A 92 0.53 4.03 0.22
N TRP A 93 1.68 3.47 0.60
CA TRP A 93 2.85 4.17 1.13
C TRP A 93 4.12 3.37 0.90
N GLY A 94 5.28 3.99 1.14
CA GLY A 94 6.58 3.32 1.20
C GLY A 94 6.90 2.78 2.60
N ASN A 95 7.55 1.62 2.66
CA ASN A 95 7.97 0.99 3.91
C ASN A 95 9.43 1.33 4.21
N ILE A 96 9.70 1.86 5.40
CA ILE A 96 11.07 2.11 5.90
C ILE A 96 11.30 1.24 7.13
N LEU A 97 12.32 0.40 7.08
CA LEU A 97 12.75 -0.42 8.22
C LEU A 97 14.09 0.11 8.71
N ASP A 98 14.07 0.87 9.80
CA ASP A 98 15.27 1.43 10.43
C ASP A 98 15.76 0.53 11.56
N PHE A 99 16.99 0.06 11.45
CA PHE A 99 17.63 -0.82 12.42
C PHE A 99 18.41 -0.06 13.50
N ARG A 100 18.53 1.27 13.41
CA ARG A 100 19.27 2.10 14.37
C ARG A 100 18.37 2.90 15.32
N GLY A 101 17.05 2.88 15.11
CA GLY A 101 16.09 3.54 16.00
C GLY A 101 16.16 5.07 15.95
N GLN A 102 16.27 5.65 14.76
CA GLN A 102 16.49 7.08 14.51
C GLN A 102 15.17 7.89 14.49
N GLU A 103 14.22 7.55 15.36
CA GLU A 103 12.89 8.18 15.37
C GLU A 103 12.99 9.70 15.62
N THR A 104 13.90 10.11 16.49
CA THR A 104 14.12 11.53 16.81
C THR A 104 14.62 12.31 15.60
N GLU A 105 15.55 11.74 14.84
CA GLU A 105 16.11 12.32 13.62
C GLU A 105 15.08 12.38 12.50
N VAL A 106 14.25 11.33 12.35
CA VAL A 106 13.12 11.31 11.41
C VAL A 106 12.14 12.44 11.75
N ASN A 107 11.74 12.55 13.02
CA ASN A 107 10.82 13.58 13.48
C ASN A 107 11.39 14.99 13.24
N ALA A 108 12.66 15.21 13.59
CA ALA A 108 13.34 16.49 13.38
C ALA A 108 13.46 16.85 11.89
N ALA A 109 13.73 15.87 11.03
CA ALA A 109 13.76 16.08 9.59
C ALA A 109 12.36 16.43 9.04
N ILE A 110 11.32 15.70 9.43
CA ILE A 110 9.94 15.98 8.99
C ILE A 110 9.50 17.39 9.46
N GLU A 111 9.80 17.77 10.70
CA GLU A 111 9.51 19.12 11.20
C GLU A 111 10.21 20.20 10.37
N LEU A 112 11.47 19.98 10.00
CA LEU A 112 12.25 20.94 9.23
C LEU A 112 11.76 21.09 7.79
N PHE A 113 11.30 20.01 7.16
CA PHE A 113 10.97 19.97 5.72
C PHE A 113 9.48 19.97 5.39
N SER A 114 8.58 19.84 6.37
CA SER A 114 7.13 19.79 6.14
C SER A 114 6.48 21.14 5.84
N GLY A 115 7.12 22.27 6.20
CA GLY A 115 6.59 23.61 5.99
C GLY A 115 5.28 23.93 6.72
N ALA A 116 4.77 23.00 7.55
CA ALA A 116 3.51 23.08 8.28
C ALA A 116 3.76 23.16 9.80
N ALA A 117 2.73 23.55 10.56
CA ALA A 117 2.79 23.52 12.03
C ALA A 117 3.11 22.10 12.53
N LYS A 118 3.93 21.99 13.60
CA LYS A 118 4.54 20.75 14.11
C LYS A 118 3.62 19.52 14.18
N ASN A 119 2.36 19.70 14.56
CA ASN A 119 1.41 18.58 14.71
C ASN A 119 0.87 18.08 13.37
N CYS A 120 0.71 18.94 12.37
CA CYS A 120 0.19 18.54 11.05
C CYS A 120 1.24 17.81 10.21
N ALA A 121 2.52 18.10 10.43
CA ALA A 121 3.63 17.53 9.66
C ALA A 121 3.69 16.00 9.74
N LYS A 122 3.50 15.44 10.95
CA LYS A 122 3.57 14.00 11.18
C LYS A 122 2.39 13.26 10.56
N GLU A 123 1.18 13.81 10.65
CA GLU A 123 -0.02 13.22 10.04
C GLU A 123 0.04 13.19 8.51
N ILE A 124 0.78 14.13 7.91
CA ILE A 124 0.96 14.19 6.45
C ILE A 124 2.01 13.18 5.98
N TRP A 125 3.09 13.00 6.74
CA TRP A 125 4.26 12.22 6.30
C TRP A 125 4.30 10.77 6.81
N LEU A 126 3.68 10.48 7.94
CA LEU A 126 3.71 9.17 8.59
C LEU A 126 2.33 8.53 8.57
N VAL A 127 2.32 7.20 8.53
CA VAL A 127 1.09 6.42 8.66
C VAL A 127 0.72 6.25 10.14
N ASP A 128 -0.57 6.04 10.39
CA ASP A 128 -1.04 5.69 11.72
C ASP A 128 -0.28 4.48 12.28
N SER A 129 -0.15 4.40 13.60
CA SER A 129 0.35 3.19 14.24
C SER A 129 -0.63 2.03 14.05
N ALA A 130 -0.12 0.80 14.09
CA ALA A 130 -0.96 -0.40 13.94
C ALA A 130 -2.17 -0.43 14.91
N PRO A 131 -2.05 -0.09 16.22
CA PRO A 131 -3.22 -0.02 17.12
C PRO A 131 -4.29 0.96 16.64
N VAL A 132 -3.88 2.17 16.21
CA VAL A 132 -4.81 3.20 15.73
C VAL A 132 -5.48 2.77 14.42
N ALA A 133 -4.74 2.10 13.52
CA ALA A 133 -5.31 1.57 12.28
C ALA A 133 -6.35 0.47 12.55
N VAL A 134 -6.09 -0.42 13.52
CA VAL A 134 -7.04 -1.46 13.95
C VAL A 134 -8.29 -0.84 14.56
N GLU A 135 -8.15 0.15 15.44
CA GLU A 135 -9.30 0.86 16.02
C GLU A 135 -10.15 1.55 14.94
N LYS A 136 -9.52 2.21 13.97
CA LYS A 136 -10.22 2.82 12.82
C LYS A 136 -10.94 1.77 11.98
N TYR A 137 -10.37 0.58 11.81
CA TYR A 137 -11.01 -0.55 11.11
C TYR A 137 -12.24 -1.06 11.88
N GLN A 138 -12.11 -1.29 13.18
CA GLN A 138 -13.23 -1.71 14.05
C GLN A 138 -14.39 -0.72 13.96
N LYS A 139 -14.11 0.58 14.11
CA LYS A 139 -15.12 1.65 13.95
C LYS A 139 -15.75 1.68 12.56
N ALA A 140 -15.00 1.36 11.51
CA ALA A 140 -15.55 1.29 10.14
C ALA A 140 -16.49 0.10 9.97
N VAL A 141 -16.18 -1.04 10.60
CA VAL A 141 -17.05 -2.22 10.62
C VAL A 141 -18.31 -1.96 11.47
N GLU A 142 -18.18 -1.33 12.64
CA GLU A 142 -19.33 -0.91 13.46
C GLU A 142 -20.28 0.03 12.70
N LYS A 143 -19.74 0.95 11.89
CA LYS A 143 -20.55 1.81 11.02
C LYS A 143 -21.29 1.02 9.93
N LEU A 144 -20.64 -0.01 9.37
CA LEU A 144 -21.29 -0.90 8.41
C LEU A 144 -22.42 -1.70 9.08
N ASP A 145 -22.19 -2.20 10.29
CA ASP A 145 -23.19 -2.91 11.09
C ASP A 145 -24.38 -1.99 11.44
N THR A 146 -24.11 -0.80 11.97
CA THR A 146 -25.13 0.21 12.29
C THR A 146 -25.97 0.57 11.05
N PHE A 147 -25.33 0.67 9.88
CA PHE A 147 -26.02 0.91 8.61
C PHE A 147 -26.96 -0.24 8.24
N MET A 148 -26.49 -1.49 8.32
CA MET A 148 -27.29 -2.68 8.02
C MET A 148 -28.49 -2.80 8.97
N GLN A 149 -28.26 -2.63 10.27
CA GLN A 149 -29.31 -2.62 11.30
C GLN A 149 -30.33 -1.50 11.07
N GLY A 150 -29.87 -0.31 10.65
CA GLY A 150 -30.75 0.81 10.28
C GLY A 150 -31.64 0.53 9.06
N LYS A 151 -31.31 -0.47 8.24
CA LYS A 151 -32.17 -0.99 7.17
C LYS A 151 -32.97 -2.24 7.58
N GLY A 152 -32.89 -2.64 8.85
CA GLY A 152 -33.58 -3.82 9.39
C GLY A 152 -32.97 -5.15 8.96
N LEU A 153 -31.68 -5.15 8.62
CA LEU A 153 -30.94 -6.32 8.15
C LEU A 153 -29.82 -6.65 9.13
N ASP A 154 -29.55 -7.95 9.31
CA ASP A 154 -28.37 -8.39 10.04
C ASP A 154 -27.10 -8.06 9.26
N CYS A 155 -26.01 -7.76 9.96
CA CYS A 155 -24.70 -7.54 9.35
C CYS A 155 -24.08 -8.86 8.89
N SER A 156 -24.67 -9.42 7.84
CA SER A 156 -24.19 -10.63 7.18
C SER A 156 -24.12 -10.44 5.66
N PRO A 157 -23.20 -11.12 4.97
CA PRO A 157 -23.08 -11.02 3.52
C PRO A 157 -24.34 -11.37 2.74
N SER A 158 -25.15 -12.32 3.23
CA SER A 158 -26.37 -12.79 2.56
C SER A 158 -27.46 -11.70 2.54
N GLU A 159 -27.54 -10.90 3.59
CA GLU A 159 -28.57 -9.86 3.72
C GLU A 159 -28.30 -8.64 2.83
N VAL A 160 -27.07 -8.47 2.33
CA VAL A 160 -26.71 -7.37 1.44
C VAL A 160 -27.55 -7.36 0.15
N ALA A 161 -27.94 -8.55 -0.35
CA ALA A 161 -28.81 -8.68 -1.51
C ALA A 161 -30.23 -8.11 -1.26
N ASN A 162 -30.67 -8.07 0.00
CA ASN A 162 -31.98 -7.60 0.42
C ASN A 162 -32.06 -6.07 0.54
N LEU A 163 -30.95 -5.35 0.34
CA LEU A 163 -30.93 -3.88 0.33
C LEU A 163 -31.84 -3.32 -0.79
N LYS A 164 -32.88 -2.61 -0.38
CA LYS A 164 -33.87 -2.01 -1.29
C LYS A 164 -33.43 -0.63 -1.76
N GLY A 165 -33.43 -0.44 -3.07
CA GLY A 165 -33.15 0.84 -3.73
C GLY A 165 -31.66 1.06 -4.00
N ASP A 166 -31.38 1.81 -5.07
CA ASP A 166 -30.02 2.05 -5.54
C ASP A 166 -29.22 2.97 -4.60
N ILE A 167 -29.92 3.83 -3.83
CA ILE A 167 -29.29 4.68 -2.80
C ILE A 167 -28.69 3.83 -1.67
N ALA A 168 -29.45 2.90 -1.10
CA ALA A 168 -28.96 2.04 -0.03
C ALA A 168 -27.81 1.13 -0.50
N LYS A 169 -27.89 0.66 -1.76
CA LYS A 169 -26.81 -0.10 -2.40
C LYS A 169 -25.53 0.74 -2.57
N ALA A 170 -25.66 2.01 -2.97
CA ALA A 170 -24.52 2.93 -3.08
C ALA A 170 -23.91 3.27 -1.70
N GLU A 171 -24.74 3.47 -0.67
CA GLU A 171 -24.29 3.69 0.71
C GLU A 171 -23.49 2.47 1.23
N PHE A 172 -24.01 1.25 1.02
CA PHE A 172 -23.28 0.01 1.34
C PHE A 172 -21.91 -0.05 0.65
N ILE A 173 -21.84 0.25 -0.65
CA ILE A 173 -20.59 0.29 -1.41
C ILE A 173 -19.59 1.23 -0.75
N ASN A 174 -20.02 2.42 -0.30
CA ASN A 174 -19.13 3.40 0.33
C ASN A 174 -18.62 2.93 1.70
N HIS A 175 -19.50 2.36 2.52
CA HIS A 175 -19.12 1.79 3.82
C HIS A 175 -18.14 0.63 3.64
N PHE A 176 -18.47 -0.33 2.78
CA PHE A 176 -17.63 -1.50 2.56
C PHE A 176 -16.30 -1.15 1.88
N LYS A 177 -16.27 -0.19 0.94
CA LYS A 177 -15.03 0.32 0.35
C LYS A 177 -14.09 0.91 1.41
N THR A 178 -14.65 1.58 2.43
CA THR A 178 -13.86 2.11 3.56
C THR A 178 -13.25 0.98 4.39
N VAL A 179 -14.05 -0.04 4.73
CA VAL A 179 -13.58 -1.25 5.44
C VAL A 179 -12.48 -1.95 4.65
N GLN A 180 -12.67 -2.17 3.35
CA GLN A 180 -11.70 -2.82 2.49
C GLN A 180 -10.39 -2.03 2.40
N LYS A 181 -10.47 -0.70 2.26
CA LYS A 181 -9.28 0.18 2.25
C LYS A 181 -8.50 0.06 3.56
N LEU A 182 -9.17 0.08 4.70
CA LEU A 182 -8.53 -0.05 6.01
C LEU A 182 -7.95 -1.46 6.23
N LYS A 183 -8.62 -2.51 5.74
CA LYS A 183 -8.08 -3.87 5.79
C LYS A 183 -6.78 -4.00 5.01
N THR A 184 -6.73 -3.51 3.76
CA THR A 184 -5.50 -3.50 2.95
C THR A 184 -4.38 -2.71 3.61
N LYS A 185 -4.71 -1.60 4.29
CA LYS A 185 -3.74 -0.85 5.09
C LYS A 185 -3.17 -1.69 6.24
N ILE A 186 -4.01 -2.41 6.96
CA ILE A 186 -3.59 -3.24 8.10
C ILE A 186 -2.68 -4.39 7.65
N GLU A 187 -2.95 -5.00 6.49
CA GLU A 187 -2.14 -6.08 5.92
C GLU A 187 -0.70 -5.66 5.56
N GLN A 188 -0.41 -4.36 5.47
CA GLN A 188 0.94 -3.86 5.20
C GLN A 188 1.81 -3.77 6.47
N TYR A 189 1.24 -3.84 7.67
CA TYR A 189 2.05 -3.81 8.89
C TYR A 189 2.81 -5.13 9.05
N THR A 190 4.12 -5.03 9.29
CA THR A 190 5.01 -6.18 9.45
C THR A 190 4.79 -6.94 10.75
N LYS A 191 4.28 -6.27 11.79
CA LYS A 191 4.06 -6.84 13.11
C LYS A 191 2.73 -6.36 13.69
N LEU A 192 1.81 -7.30 13.88
CA LEU A 192 0.56 -7.13 14.61
C LEU A 192 0.61 -8.04 15.85
N SER A 193 0.20 -7.53 17.02
CA SER A 193 0.07 -8.36 18.22
C SER A 193 -1.08 -9.36 18.08
N ASP A 194 -1.06 -10.43 18.86
CA ASP A 194 -2.14 -11.42 18.87
C ASP A 194 -3.49 -10.79 19.23
N GLU A 195 -3.50 -9.83 20.18
CA GLU A 195 -4.67 -9.05 20.55
C GLU A 195 -5.23 -8.24 19.37
N GLN A 196 -4.36 -7.63 18.56
CA GLN A 196 -4.78 -6.89 17.37
C GLN A 196 -5.35 -7.84 16.31
N GLN A 197 -4.73 -8.99 16.11
CA GLN A 197 -5.22 -10.00 15.17
C GLN A 197 -6.60 -10.53 15.59
N GLN A 198 -6.78 -10.83 16.88
CA GLN A 198 -8.08 -11.21 17.44
C GLN A 198 -9.11 -10.10 17.29
N GLY A 199 -8.74 -8.85 17.57
CA GLY A 199 -9.65 -7.70 17.41
C GLY A 199 -10.09 -7.46 15.97
N ILE A 200 -9.24 -7.78 14.98
CA ILE A 200 -9.60 -7.73 13.55
C ILE A 200 -10.57 -8.85 13.20
N GLU A 201 -10.30 -10.08 13.65
CA GLU A 201 -11.13 -11.26 13.36
C GLU A 201 -12.51 -11.17 14.03
N GLN A 202 -12.56 -10.65 15.26
CA GLN A 202 -13.81 -10.41 15.99
C GLN A 202 -14.67 -9.34 15.35
N ALA A 203 -14.04 -8.27 14.82
CA ALA A 203 -14.78 -7.22 14.14
C ALA A 203 -15.43 -7.75 12.86
N LEU A 204 -14.65 -8.43 12.01
CA LEU A 204 -15.17 -9.05 10.80
C LEU A 204 -14.31 -10.23 10.41
N SER A 205 -14.88 -11.42 10.49
CA SER A 205 -14.20 -12.67 10.13
C SER A 205 -13.76 -12.67 8.67
N ILE A 206 -12.70 -13.42 8.37
CA ILE A 206 -12.18 -13.54 7.00
C ILE A 206 -13.26 -14.05 6.03
N ASP A 207 -14.12 -14.97 6.47
CA ASP A 207 -15.19 -15.52 5.64
C ASP A 207 -16.29 -14.48 5.37
N ASN A 208 -16.69 -13.70 6.38
CA ASN A 208 -17.64 -12.61 6.18
C ASN A 208 -17.05 -11.52 5.27
N LEU A 209 -15.78 -11.16 5.44
CA LEU A 209 -15.09 -10.21 4.56
C LEU A 209 -15.12 -10.67 3.08
N ARG A 210 -14.86 -11.95 2.82
CA ARG A 210 -14.94 -12.55 1.47
C ARG A 210 -16.38 -12.54 0.94
N GLY A 211 -17.34 -12.85 1.80
CA GLY A 211 -18.76 -12.78 1.45
C GLY A 211 -19.18 -11.37 1.06
N PHE A 212 -18.90 -10.36 1.90
CA PHE A 212 -19.20 -8.96 1.60
C PHE A 212 -18.48 -8.46 0.35
N LYS A 213 -17.25 -8.91 0.10
CA LYS A 213 -16.53 -8.60 -1.15
C LYS A 213 -17.25 -9.14 -2.37
N SER A 214 -17.84 -10.33 -2.28
CA SER A 214 -18.62 -10.93 -3.37
C SER A 214 -19.89 -10.11 -3.62
N ALA A 215 -20.66 -9.81 -2.57
CA ALA A 215 -21.86 -8.98 -2.67
C ALA A 215 -21.57 -7.57 -3.20
N TYR A 216 -20.46 -6.96 -2.77
CA TYR A 216 -19.97 -5.69 -3.29
C TYR A 216 -19.74 -5.71 -4.80
N LEU A 217 -19.07 -6.76 -5.31
CA LEU A 217 -18.80 -6.89 -6.75
C LEU A 217 -20.09 -7.08 -7.56
N GLU A 218 -21.07 -7.80 -7.03
CA GLU A 218 -22.36 -7.99 -7.68
C GLU A 218 -23.16 -6.68 -7.74
N ILE A 219 -23.31 -5.98 -6.61
CA ILE A 219 -24.01 -4.70 -6.57
C ILE A 219 -23.33 -3.65 -7.47
N ALA A 220 -22.00 -3.58 -7.44
CA ALA A 220 -21.25 -2.65 -8.28
C ALA A 220 -21.46 -2.93 -9.78
N LYS A 221 -21.49 -4.22 -10.19
CA LYS A 221 -21.80 -4.60 -11.57
C LYS A 221 -23.23 -4.23 -11.96
N ASP A 222 -24.20 -4.45 -11.06
CA ASP A 222 -25.60 -4.15 -11.33
C ASP A 222 -25.87 -2.65 -11.48
N LEU A 223 -25.28 -1.82 -10.61
CA LEU A 223 -25.38 -0.36 -10.72
C LEU A 223 -24.72 0.16 -12.00
N LYS A 224 -23.56 -0.41 -12.37
CA LYS A 224 -22.89 -0.04 -13.63
C LYS A 224 -23.74 -0.39 -14.85
N ARG A 225 -24.33 -1.60 -14.88
CA ARG A 225 -25.26 -2.02 -15.96
C ARG A 225 -26.48 -1.11 -16.09
N LYS A 226 -27.01 -0.59 -14.98
CA LYS A 226 -28.12 0.38 -15.01
C LYS A 226 -27.68 1.72 -15.60
N GLN A 227 -26.52 2.24 -15.17
CA GLN A 227 -25.95 3.46 -15.75
C GLN A 227 -25.69 3.34 -17.26
N ASP A 228 -25.14 2.22 -17.72
CA ASP A 228 -24.86 1.99 -19.13
C ASP A 228 -26.17 1.95 -19.95
N LYS A 229 -27.25 1.36 -19.42
CA LYS A 229 -28.57 1.32 -20.07
C LYS A 229 -29.30 2.66 -20.12
N ASP A 230 -29.17 3.47 -19.05
CA ASP A 230 -29.76 4.81 -19.02
C ASP A 230 -29.01 5.79 -19.95
N GLY A 231 -27.73 5.51 -20.26
CA GLY A 231 -26.93 6.28 -21.21
C GLY A 231 -27.20 5.97 -22.69
N GLU A 232 -27.58 4.73 -23.03
CA GLU A 232 -27.95 4.33 -24.40
C GLU A 232 -29.36 4.80 -24.82
N GLY A 233 -30.18 5.29 -23.89
CA GLY A 233 -31.55 5.77 -24.16
C GLY A 233 -31.68 7.26 -24.53
N ILE A 234 -30.56 7.97 -24.72
CA ILE A 234 -30.53 9.43 -24.98
C ILE A 234 -29.99 9.76 -26.40
N GLU A 235 -29.68 8.77 -27.24
CA GLU A 235 -29.35 8.98 -28.67
C GLU A 235 -30.58 8.92 -29.60
#